data_AF-A0A7K3ESL0-F1
#
_entry.id   AF-A0A7K3ESL0-F1
#
_cell.length_a   1.000
_cell.length_b   1.000
_cell.length_c   1.000
_cell.angle_alpha   90.00
_cell.angle_beta   90.00
_cell.angle_gamma   90.00
#
_symmetry.space_group_name_H-M   'P 1'
#
loop_
_entity.id
_entity.type
_entity.pdbx_description
1 polymer ?
#
loop_
_entity_poly.entity_id
_entity_poly.type
_entity_poly.pdbx_seq_one_letter_code
_entity_poly.pdbx_strand_id
1 'polypeptide(L)' 'MAYAEPGDRLEHVSVARQASGRHTLGLFFSSTALADAEQAALRLTLRALRSDAFAGCAVERCEAVLVTGPLGH' A
#
# COMPACT_ATOMS: atom_id res chain seq x y z
N MET A 1 14.08 2.74 -6.72
CA MET A 1 14.17 1.75 -5.62
C MET A 1 12.78 1.21 -5.32
N ALA A 2 12.66 -0.08 -5.05
CA ALA A 2 11.41 -0.69 -4.58
C ALA A 2 11.48 -0.83 -3.05
N TYR A 3 10.41 -0.46 -2.36
CA TYR A 3 10.30 -0.58 -0.88
C TYR A 3 9.65 -1.88 -0.43
N ALA A 4 9.08 -2.63 -1.38
CA ALA A 4 8.51 -3.95 -1.15
C ALA A 4 9.62 -4.99 -1.10
N GLU A 5 9.51 -5.92 -0.16
CA GLU A 5 10.34 -7.12 -0.09
C GLU A 5 9.47 -8.36 -0.40
N PRO A 6 10.08 -9.49 -0.83
CA PRO A 6 9.35 -10.72 -1.11
C PRO A 6 8.43 -11.18 0.06
N GLY A 7 8.84 -10.93 1.30
CA GLY A 7 8.07 -11.27 2.50
C GLY A 7 6.80 -10.43 2.70
N ASP A 8 6.63 -9.30 1.99
CA ASP A 8 5.43 -8.47 2.10
C ASP A 8 4.27 -8.99 1.25
N ARG A 9 4.52 -9.94 0.32
CA ARG A 9 3.50 -10.51 -0.58
C ARG A 9 2.69 -9.45 -1.36
N LEU A 10 3.32 -8.31 -1.68
CA LEU A 10 2.72 -7.28 -2.50
C LEU A 10 2.73 -7.74 -3.97
N GLU A 11 1.56 -7.75 -4.61
CA GLU A 11 1.39 -8.17 -6.00
C GLU A 11 1.20 -7.01 -6.95
N HIS A 12 0.48 -5.98 -6.51
CA HIS A 12 0.14 -4.84 -7.34
C HIS A 12 0.10 -3.54 -6.56
N VAL A 13 0.46 -2.45 -7.24
CA VAL A 13 0.33 -1.09 -6.75
C VAL A 13 -0.43 -0.29 -7.78
N SER A 14 -1.53 0.33 -7.38
CA SER A 14 -2.23 1.33 -8.18
C SER A 14 -1.97 2.73 -7.64
N VAL A 15 -1.96 3.73 -8.53
CA VAL A 15 -1.76 5.13 -8.16
C VAL A 15 -2.90 5.94 -8.75
N ALA A 16 -3.70 6.56 -7.89
CA ALA A 16 -4.68 7.56 -8.29
C ALA A 16 -4.17 8.96 -7.94
N ARG A 17 -4.15 9.85 -8.93
CA ARG A 17 -3.81 11.27 -8.72
C ARG A 17 -5.10 12.06 -8.55
N GLN A 18 -5.20 12.84 -7.49
CA GLN A 18 -6.30 13.77 -7.26
C GLN A 18 -5.91 15.17 -7.72
N ALA A 19 -6.90 15.98 -8.10
CA ALA A 19 -6.70 17.35 -8.60
C ALA A 19 -6.01 18.28 -7.59
N SER A 20 -6.08 17.96 -6.29
CA SER A 20 -5.44 18.69 -5.19
C SER A 20 -3.94 18.42 -5.03
N GLY A 21 -3.33 17.61 -5.91
CA GLY A 21 -1.96 17.13 -5.76
C GLY A 21 -1.81 15.97 -4.77
N ARG A 22 -2.92 15.50 -4.19
CA ARG A 22 -2.94 14.31 -3.33
C ARG A 22 -2.83 13.05 -4.17
N HIS A 23 -2.09 12.07 -3.65
CA HIS A 23 -1.94 10.75 -4.26
C HIS A 23 -2.58 9.71 -3.36
N THR A 24 -3.42 8.86 -3.94
CA THR A 24 -3.92 7.65 -3.28
C THR A 24 -3.17 6.46 -3.86
N LEU A 25 -2.53 5.68 -2.99
CA LEU A 25 -1.86 4.43 -3.35
C LEU A 25 -2.76 3.27 -2.97
N GLY A 26 -3.09 2.40 -3.93
CA GLY A 26 -3.73 1.12 -3.67
C GLY A 26 -2.67 0.03 -3.59
N LEU A 27 -2.61 -0.69 -2.46
CA LEU A 27 -1.68 -1.79 -2.25
C LEU A 27 -2.46 -3.11 -2.23
N PHE A 28 -2.11 -4.03 -3.12
CA PHE A 28 -2.78 -5.32 -3.27
C PHE A 28 -1.84 -6.44 -2.88
N PHE A 29 -2.28 -7.28 -1.94
CA PHE A 29 -1.46 -8.32 -1.33
C PHE A 29 -2.06 -9.71 -1.57
N SER A 30 -1.23 -10.70 -1.89
CA SER A 30 -1.61 -12.12 -1.78
C SER A 30 -1.47 -12.59 -0.34
N SER A 31 -2.44 -12.18 0.47
CA SER A 31 -2.58 -12.64 1.85
C SER A 31 -3.87 -13.42 2.05
N THR A 32 -3.80 -14.45 2.90
CA THR A 32 -4.97 -15.22 3.34
C THR A 32 -5.71 -14.55 4.51
N ALA A 33 -5.13 -13.51 5.11
CA ALA A 33 -5.70 -12.78 6.25
C ALA A 33 -5.52 -11.26 6.10
N LEU A 34 -6.54 -10.50 6.52
CA LEU A 34 -6.51 -9.03 6.50
C LEU A 34 -5.37 -8.48 7.37
N ALA A 35 -5.18 -9.04 8.57
CA ALA A 35 -4.16 -8.59 9.51
C ALA A 35 -2.73 -8.66 8.92
N ASP A 36 -2.44 -9.71 8.15
CA ASP A 36 -1.14 -9.86 7.48
C ASP A 36 -0.94 -8.80 6.40
N ALA A 37 -1.99 -8.48 5.63
CA ALA A 37 -1.96 -7.44 4.61
C ALA A 37 -1.80 -6.05 5.23
N GLU A 38 -2.48 -5.77 6.33
CA GLU A 38 -2.36 -4.52 7.08
C GLU A 38 -0.94 -4.34 7.65
N GLN A 39 -0.38 -5.40 8.23
CA GLN A 39 0.97 -5.35 8.77
C GLN A 39 2.02 -5.18 7.65
N ALA A 40 1.84 -5.83 6.51
CA ALA A 40 2.69 -5.65 5.33
C ALA A 40 2.60 -4.22 4.78
N ALA A 41 1.39 -3.68 4.65
CA ALA A 41 1.17 -2.29 4.23
C ALA A 41 1.87 -1.31 5.18
N LEU A 42 1.72 -1.48 6.49
CA LEU A 42 2.39 -0.64 7.49
C LEU A 42 3.92 -0.67 7.33
N ARG A 43 4.52 -1.87 7.25
CA ARG A 43 5.98 -2.01 7.09
C ARG A 43 6.48 -1.36 5.81
N LEU A 44 5.76 -1.54 4.70
CA LEU A 44 6.13 -0.97 3.41
C LEU A 44 6.01 0.55 3.42
N THR A 45 4.91 1.08 3.96
CA THR A 45 4.69 2.52 4.09
C THR A 45 5.76 3.16 4.98
N LEU A 46 6.12 2.54 6.10
CA LEU A 46 7.19 3.05 6.97
C LEU A 46 8.56 3.03 6.27
N ARG A 47 8.89 1.98 5.51
CA ARG A 47 10.11 1.93 4.70
C ARG A 47 10.15 3.02 3.63
N ALA A 48 9.03 3.23 2.94
CA ALA A 48 8.90 4.28 1.93
C ALA A 48 9.05 5.67 2.56
N LEU A 49 8.34 5.98 3.64
CA LEU A 49 8.40 7.29 4.30
C LEU A 49 9.76 7.61 4.94
N ARG A 50 10.54 6.59 5.30
CA ARG A 50 11.92 6.77 5.80
C ARG A 50 12.93 7.03 4.69
N SER A 51 12.54 6.92 3.42
CA SER A 51 13.41 7.21 2.28
C SER A 51 13.32 8.68 1.87
N ASP A 52 14.40 9.19 1.28
CA ASP A 52 14.45 10.57 0.78
C ASP A 52 13.47 10.81 -0.39
N ALA A 53 13.00 9.75 -1.05
CA ALA A 53 12.08 9.85 -2.19
C ALA A 53 10.70 10.42 -1.80
N PHE A 54 10.34 10.32 -0.52
CA PHE A 54 9.08 10.83 0.04
C PHE A 54 9.32 11.89 1.11
N ALA A 55 10.49 12.54 1.11
CA ALA A 55 10.76 13.64 2.02
C ALA A 55 9.70 14.75 1.85
N GLY A 56 9.07 15.16 2.97
CA GLY A 56 7.97 16.13 2.97
C GLY A 56 6.59 15.54 2.64
N CYS A 57 6.48 14.24 2.40
CA CYS A 57 5.20 13.54 2.33
C CYS A 57 4.83 12.93 3.69
N ALA A 58 3.53 12.85 3.97
CA ALA A 58 2.99 12.14 5.12
C ALA A 58 1.73 11.36 4.71
N VAL A 59 1.43 10.30 5.45
CA VAL A 59 0.17 9.57 5.29
C VAL A 59 -0.93 10.36 5.99
N GLU A 60 -1.91 10.80 5.22
CA GLU A 60 -3.05 11.54 5.74
C GLU A 60 -4.21 10.61 6.13
N ARG A 61 -4.42 9.53 5.36
CA ARG A 61 -5.47 8.54 5.58
C ARG A 61 -5.02 7.17 5.09
N CYS A 62 -5.40 6.13 5.83
CA CYS A 62 -5.21 4.73 5.45
C CYS A 62 -6.56 4.01 5.61
N GLU A 63 -6.91 3.21 4.60
CA GLU A 63 -8.12 2.40 4.58
C GLU A 63 -7.73 1.00 4.11
N ALA A 64 -8.24 -0.01 4.79
CA ALA A 64 -8.05 -1.41 4.43
C ALA A 64 -9.42 -2.08 4.32
N VAL A 65 -9.60 -2.88 3.27
CA VAL A 65 -10.83 -3.64 3.07
C VAL A 65 -10.45 -5.07 2.71
N LEU A 66 -11.04 -6.04 3.41
CA LEU A 66 -10.99 -7.43 3.00
C LEU A 66 -12.10 -7.66 1.98
N VAL A 67 -11.73 -7.87 0.72
CA VAL A 67 -12.70 -8.23 -0.31
C VAL A 67 -12.92 -9.74 -0.24
N THR A 68 -14.04 -10.16 0.36
CA THR A 68 -14.47 -11.56 0.36
C THR A 68 -15.33 -11.85 -0.86
N GLY A 69 -14.82 -12.63 -1.82
CA GLY A 69 -15.53 -13.01 -3.05
C GLY A 69 -14.63 -13.00 -4.28
N PRO A 70 -15.09 -13.51 -5.44
CA PRO A 70 -14.30 -13.46 -6.66
C PRO A 70 -14.03 -11.98 -7.02
N LEU A 71 -12.75 -11.65 -7.18
CA LEU A 71 -12.33 -10.40 -7.81
C LEU A 71 -12.80 -10.48 -9.26
N GLY A 72 -13.93 -9.83 -9.58
CA GLY A 72 -14.53 -9.89 -10.91
C GLY A 72 -13.47 -9.64 -12.00
N HIS A 73 -13.34 -10.60 -12.90
CA HIS A 73 -12.57 -10.49 -14.13
C HIS A 73 -13.28 -9.58 -15.13
#